data_AF-A0A1A3B7E9-F1
#
_entry.id   AF-A0A1A3B7E9-F1
#
_cell.length_a   1.000
_cell.length_b   1.000
_cell.length_c   1.000
_cell.angle_alpha   90.00
_cell.angle_beta   90.00
_cell.angle_gamma   90.00
#
_symmetry.space_group_name_H-M   'P 1'
#
loop_
_entity.id
_entity.type
_entity.pdbx_description
1 polymer ?
#
loop_
_entity_poly.entity_id
_entity_poly.type
_entity_poly.pdbx_seq_one_letter_code
_entity_poly.pdbx_strand_id
1 'polypeptide(L)' 'MAEQQIHPSKVRVGDVIGTANRTELRYTVKIISGPQTSPQRWTFFGRDAQGQQHTSSFGEDDVVRRYAKAP' A
#
# COMPACT_ATOMS: atom_id res chain seq x y z
N MET A 1 7.21 2.35 -16.70
CA MET A 1 6.34 2.23 -15.50
C MET A 1 7.00 3.07 -14.41
N ALA A 2 6.44 4.22 -14.00
CA ALA A 2 7.05 5.03 -12.94
C ALA A 2 6.61 4.49 -11.56
N GLU A 3 7.55 4.00 -10.77
CA GLU A 3 7.32 3.62 -9.36
C GLU A 3 7.80 4.74 -8.44
N GLN A 4 6.97 5.13 -7.47
CA GLN A 4 7.32 6.14 -6.47
C GLN A 4 7.25 5.51 -5.08
N GLN A 5 8.36 5.54 -4.35
CA GLN A 5 8.35 5.24 -2.92
C GLN A 5 7.73 6.44 -2.19
N ILE A 6 6.63 6.20 -1.51
CA ILE A 6 5.89 7.21 -0.77
C ILE A 6 5.67 6.76 0.67
N HIS A 7 5.52 7.75 1.54
CA HIS A 7 5.10 7.51 2.91
C HIS A 7 3.69 6.89 2.94
N PRO A 8 3.39 5.92 3.82
CA PRO A 8 2.06 5.28 3.88
C PRO A 8 0.92 6.30 4.07
N SER A 9 1.16 7.41 4.77
CA SER A 9 0.19 8.52 4.91
C SER A 9 -0.27 9.16 3.59
N LYS A 10 0.49 9.00 2.49
CA LYS A 10 0.20 9.58 1.17
C LYS A 10 -0.59 8.63 0.27
N VAL A 11 -0.75 7.36 0.67
CA VAL A 11 -1.50 6.35 -0.07
C VAL A 11 -3.00 6.63 0.04
N ARG A 12 -3.75 6.45 -1.04
CA ARG A 12 -5.20 6.61 -1.08
C ARG A 12 -5.89 5.34 -1.55
N VAL A 13 -7.18 5.21 -1.21
CA VAL A 13 -8.01 4.14 -1.75
C VAL A 13 -8.06 4.27 -3.28
N GLY A 14 -7.82 3.16 -3.98
CA GLY A 14 -7.71 3.10 -5.43
C GLY A 14 -6.27 3.16 -5.96
N ASP A 15 -5.29 3.52 -5.14
CA ASP A 15 -3.88 3.42 -5.52
C ASP A 15 -3.47 1.95 -5.67
N VAL A 16 -2.59 1.68 -6.63
CA VAL A 16 -1.92 0.39 -6.74
C VAL A 16 -0.61 0.51 -5.97
N ILE A 17 -0.49 -0.26 -4.89
CA ILE A 17 0.72 -0.29 -4.08
C ILE A 17 1.37 -1.66 -4.13
N GLY A 18 2.66 -1.71 -3.86
CA GLY A 18 3.38 -2.95 -3.62
C GLY A 18 4.33 -2.83 -2.44
N THR A 19 4.59 -3.98 -1.83
CA THR A 19 5.54 -4.13 -0.73
C THR A 19 6.97 -4.07 -1.25
N ALA A 20 7.80 -3.21 -0.66
CA ALA A 20 9.21 -3.09 -1.04
C ALA A 20 10.05 -4.33 -0.66
N ASN A 21 9.60 -5.08 0.36
CA ASN A 21 10.27 -6.28 0.84
C ASN A 21 9.52 -7.54 0.39
N ARG A 22 10.17 -8.28 -0.52
CA ARG A 22 10.09 -9.74 -0.72
C ARG A 22 9.04 -10.32 -1.64
N THR A 23 7.96 -9.62 -1.93
CA THR A 23 7.00 -10.05 -2.95
C THR A 23 6.61 -8.81 -3.74
N GLU A 24 6.89 -8.80 -5.03
CA GLU A 24 6.39 -7.78 -5.98
C GLU A 24 4.85 -7.84 -6.14
N LEU A 25 4.14 -8.20 -5.07
CA LEU A 25 2.70 -8.24 -4.99
C LEU A 25 2.18 -6.81 -5.08
N ARG A 26 1.63 -6.51 -6.25
CA ARG A 26 0.93 -5.26 -6.53
C ARG A 26 -0.55 -5.51 -6.30
N TYR A 27 -1.14 -4.72 -5.41
CA TYR A 27 -2.58 -4.79 -5.17
C TYR A 27 -3.18 -3.40 -5.15
N THR A 28 -4.46 -3.33 -5.56
CA THR A 28 -5.22 -2.09 -5.50
C THR A 28 -5.75 -1.92 -4.08
N VAL A 29 -5.37 -0.82 -3.43
CA VAL A 29 -5.85 -0.46 -2.10
C VAL A 29 -7.36 -0.24 -2.16
N LYS A 30 -8.09 -0.94 -1.31
CA LYS A 30 -9.55 -0.81 -1.16
C LYS A 30 -9.93 -0.16 0.15
N ILE A 31 -9.18 -0.45 1.21
CA ILE A 31 -9.42 0.09 2.55
C ILE A 31 -8.09 0.50 3.14
N ILE A 32 -8.09 1.66 3.79
CA ILE A 32 -6.96 2.15 4.59
C ILE A 32 -7.47 2.28 6.01
N SER A 33 -6.94 1.46 6.90
CA SER A 33 -7.13 1.68 8.32
C SER A 33 -6.11 2.72 8.76
N GLY A 34 -6.61 3.91 9.12
CA GLY A 34 -5.81 4.98 9.68
C GLY A 34 -5.19 4.58 11.03
N PRO A 35 -4.11 5.25 11.43
CA PRO A 35 -3.35 4.88 12.61
C PRO A 35 -4.20 5.06 13.86
N GLN A 36 -4.38 3.98 14.62
CA GLN A 36 -5.33 3.95 15.73
C GLN A 36 -4.69 4.34 17.08
N THR A 37 -3.37 4.28 17.21
CA THR A 37 -2.62 4.68 18.42
C THR A 37 -1.12 4.72 18.10
N SER A 38 -0.33 5.58 18.75
CA SER A 38 1.13 5.56 18.62
C SER A 38 1.69 4.18 19.03
N PRO A 39 2.57 3.56 18.23
CA PRO A 39 3.18 4.08 17.00
C PRO A 39 2.23 4.09 15.79
N GLN A 40 2.27 5.19 15.05
CA GLN A 40 1.38 5.48 13.93
C GLN A 40 1.55 4.43 12.83
N ARG A 41 0.59 3.50 12.72
CA ARG A 41 0.64 2.36 11.78
C ARG A 41 -0.56 2.39 10.84
N TRP A 42 -0.29 2.30 9.54
CA TRP A 42 -1.30 2.23 8.49
C TRP A 42 -1.45 0.80 8.03
N THR A 43 -2.69 0.29 8.06
CA THR A 43 -3.00 -1.02 7.50
C THR A 43 -3.74 -0.84 6.19
N PHE A 44 -3.15 -1.30 5.10
CA PHE A 44 -3.76 -1.31 3.78
C PHE A 44 -4.36 -2.67 3.52
N PHE A 45 -5.62 -2.66 3.10
CA PHE A 45 -6.31 -3.83 2.58
C PHE A 45 -6.59 -3.57 1.12
N GLY A 46 -6.18 -4.51 0.27
CA GLY A 46 -6.39 -4.40 -1.15
C GLY A 46 -6.64 -5.75 -1.79
N ARG A 47 -6.86 -5.70 -3.10
CA ARG A 47 -7.05 -6.89 -3.92
C ARG A 47 -6.07 -6.85 -5.07
N ASP A 48 -5.39 -7.96 -5.31
CA ASP A 48 -4.50 -8.10 -6.46
C ASP A 48 -5.29 -8.36 -7.76
N ALA A 49 -4.56 -8.53 -8.87
CA ALA A 49 -5.13 -8.83 -10.17
C ALA A 49 -5.79 -10.23 -10.25
N GLN A 50 -5.44 -11.15 -9.36
CA GLN A 50 -6.03 -12.49 -9.28
C GLN A 50 -7.28 -12.53 -8.39
N GLY A 51 -7.65 -11.40 -7.79
CA GLY A 51 -8.80 -11.31 -6.90
C GLY A 51 -8.51 -11.67 -5.45
N GLN A 52 -7.25 -11.96 -5.11
CA GLN A 52 -6.82 -12.32 -3.76
C GLN A 52 -6.74 -11.06 -2.88
N GLN A 53 -7.23 -11.18 -1.65
CA GLN A 53 -7.15 -10.11 -0.67
C GLN A 53 -5.76 -10.08 -0.03
N HIS A 54 -5.15 -8.90 -0.03
CA HIS A 54 -3.86 -8.65 0.60
C HIS A 54 -4.03 -7.64 1.72
N THR A 55 -3.34 -7.90 2.82
CA THR A 55 -3.27 -6.99 3.96
C THR A 55 -1.80 -6.71 4.25
N SER A 56 -1.42 -5.43 4.31
CA SER A 56 -0.08 -5.05 4.72
C SER A 56 -0.13 -3.87 5.68
N SER A 57 0.73 -3.93 6.69
CA SER A 57 0.81 -2.92 7.75
C SER A 57 2.16 -2.23 7.67
N PHE A 58 2.17 -0.91 7.67
CA PHE A 58 3.37 -0.08 7.58
C PHE A 58 3.39 0.91 8.74
N GLY A 59 4.54 1.06 9.40
CA GLY A 59 4.77 2.08 10.40
C GLY A 59 5.01 3.46 9.81
N GLU A 60 5.36 4.41 10.68
CA GLU A 60 5.77 5.76 10.28
C GLU A 60 7.11 5.76 9.53
N ASP A 61 8.10 5.00 10.00
CA ASP A 61 9.40 4.91 9.31
C ASP A 61 9.39 4.01 8.05
N ASP A 62 8.25 3.40 7.73
CA ASP A 62 8.11 2.50 6.59
C ASP A 62 7.80 3.26 5.28
N VAL A 63 8.18 2.64 4.17
CA VAL A 63 7.93 3.16 2.82
C VAL A 63 7.09 2.19 1.99
N VAL A 64 6.15 2.74 1.23
CA VAL A 64 5.27 2.00 0.33
C VAL A 64 5.63 2.34 -1.11
N ARG A 65 5.73 1.35 -2.00
CA ARG A 65 5.87 1.62 -3.44
C ARG A 65 4.51 1.81 -4.06
N ARG A 66 4.22 3.02 -4.53
CA ARG A 66 3.05 3.32 -5.35
C ARG A 66 3.40 3.17 -6.82
N TYR A 67 2.59 2.40 -7.53
CA TYR A 67 2.65 2.26 -8.98
C TYR A 67 1.60 3.18 -9.61
N ALA A 68 2.01 4.03 -10.54
CA ALA A 68 1.06 4.76 -11.36
C ALA A 68 0.25 3.74 -12.20
N LYS A 69 -1.08 3.93 -12.26
CA LYS A 69 -1.88 3.24 -13.29
C LYS A 69 -1.23 3.55 -14.64
N ALA A 70 -0.98 2.51 -15.44
CA ALA A 70 -0.64 2.72 -16.83
C ALA A 70 -1.77 3.56 -17.47
N PRO A 71 -1.45 4.56 -18.30
CA PRO A 71 -2.43 5.44 -18.95
C PRO A 71 -3.44 4.64 -19.79
#